data_AF-A0ABD2K246-F1
#
_entry.id   AF-A0ABD2K246-F1
#
_cell.length_a   1.000
_cell.length_b   1.000
_cell.length_c   1.000
_cell.angle_alpha   90.00
_cell.angle_beta   90.00
_cell.angle_gamma   90.00
#
_symmetry.space_group_name_H-M   'P 1'
#
loop_
_entity.id
_entity.type
_entity.pdbx_description
1 polymer ?
#
loop_
_entity_poly.entity_id
_entity_poly.type
_entity_poly.pdbx_seq_one_letter_code
_entity_poly.pdbx_strand_id
1 'polypeptide(L)'
;MRLFCHLFALSLFSLPFPSSDAFVLFCPCMGRFGNQMEQFLGAFAFAKSLNRTLVLPPIINYPPGAEEAGMIEFDQFFLVPPLAQFHRIVLLRDFSHGIAPKIWPMEKRRVFCWSPRPGLANASLLGCHATEGNPFGPFWRYAGTHFVGEEYFGVKTGGFDMQRETIREKWATDNFGHGKAFVGIHLRNGRDWENVCQFLREENVMGKGQLFASGQCTGPEEENGPLTADACDPSMDIILEEVRFHVVRLSASAVFVASDRDHRLAQIGAHLAKSVRWPVTVRSAGRENVPMDLALLGMADHFIANCVSTFSAFVVRQRHFGDEQIQRHRSVSFLAFPNAAMELLPGGRTNGNEKAETKNAEGNDEL
;
A
#
# COMPACT_ATOMS: atom_id res chain seq x y z
N MET A 1 -36.87 57.16 -22.16
CA MET A 1 -35.65 56.85 -22.93
C MET A 1 -34.49 56.62 -21.96
N ARG A 2 -34.24 55.36 -21.58
CA ARG A 2 -32.93 54.76 -21.25
C ARG A 2 -33.19 53.35 -20.72
N LEU A 3 -32.69 52.39 -21.49
CA LEU A 3 -32.45 50.97 -21.17
C LEU A 3 -32.00 50.78 -19.72
N PHE A 4 -32.45 49.71 -19.07
CA PHE A 4 -31.52 48.67 -18.60
C PHE A 4 -32.28 47.36 -18.37
N CYS A 5 -32.05 46.43 -19.28
CA CYS A 5 -32.44 45.04 -19.20
C CYS A 5 -31.49 44.35 -18.21
N HIS A 6 -31.98 44.00 -17.02
CA HIS A 6 -31.28 43.05 -16.15
C HIS A 6 -32.12 41.79 -16.01
N LEU A 7 -31.79 40.84 -16.87
CA LEU A 7 -32.08 39.43 -16.72
C LEU A 7 -31.63 38.96 -15.34
N PHE A 8 -32.61 38.72 -14.48
CA PHE A 8 -32.49 37.86 -13.32
C PHE A 8 -32.38 36.42 -13.84
N ALA A 9 -31.16 35.91 -13.95
CA ALA A 9 -30.90 34.51 -14.25
C ALA A 9 -30.06 33.90 -13.11
N LEU A 10 -30.80 33.33 -12.17
CA LEU A 10 -30.45 32.17 -11.34
C LEU A 10 -29.01 32.08 -10.83
N SER A 11 -28.87 32.43 -9.55
CA SER A 11 -27.95 31.81 -8.62
C SER A 11 -28.11 30.28 -8.61
N LEU A 12 -27.27 29.59 -9.38
CA LEU A 12 -26.91 28.21 -9.13
C LEU A 12 -25.39 28.18 -9.01
N PHE A 13 -24.92 28.09 -7.77
CA PHE A 13 -23.55 27.70 -7.47
C PHE A 13 -23.34 26.27 -7.98
N SER A 14 -22.95 26.12 -9.24
CA SER A 14 -22.31 24.92 -9.76
C SER A 14 -20.81 25.05 -9.52
N LEU A 15 -20.30 24.44 -8.45
CA LEU A 15 -18.86 24.17 -8.34
C LEU A 15 -18.46 23.26 -9.51
N PRO A 16 -17.51 23.63 -10.39
CA PRO A 16 -17.08 22.75 -11.45
C PRO A 16 -15.99 21.81 -10.93
N PHE A 17 -16.32 20.53 -10.74
CA PHE A 17 -15.35 19.43 -10.82
C PHE A 17 -15.11 19.06 -12.30
N PRO A 18 -13.99 18.40 -12.65
CA PRO A 18 -12.62 18.90 -12.79
C PRO A 18 -12.26 19.19 -14.27
N SER A 19 -11.50 20.26 -14.56
CA SER A 19 -11.01 20.52 -15.93
C SER A 19 -9.88 19.56 -16.33
N SER A 20 -9.78 19.27 -17.62
CA SER A 20 -8.66 18.54 -18.26
C SER A 20 -7.28 19.20 -18.07
N ASP A 21 -7.24 20.40 -17.49
CA ASP A 21 -6.06 21.27 -17.39
C ASP A 21 -5.45 21.25 -15.98
N ALA A 22 -5.87 20.30 -15.16
CA ALA A 22 -5.36 20.08 -13.82
C ALA A 22 -4.29 18.99 -13.80
N PHE A 23 -3.26 19.21 -12.98
CA PHE A 23 -2.06 18.36 -12.94
C PHE A 23 -1.79 17.79 -11.54
N VAL A 24 -1.13 16.64 -11.48
CA VAL A 24 -0.55 16.07 -10.27
C VAL A 24 0.97 16.01 -10.46
N LEU A 25 1.69 16.69 -9.57
CA LEU A 25 3.14 16.64 -9.47
C LEU A 25 3.49 15.98 -8.13
N PHE A 26 4.55 15.17 -8.13
CA PHE A 26 5.10 14.61 -6.90
C PHE A 26 6.61 14.45 -7.02
N CYS A 27 7.29 14.40 -5.88
CA CYS A 27 8.69 13.98 -5.84
C CYS A 27 8.76 12.49 -5.44
N PRO A 28 9.46 11.63 -6.21
CA PRO A 28 9.78 10.27 -5.80
C PRO A 28 10.96 10.30 -4.80
N CYS A 29 10.82 11.06 -3.72
CA CYS A 29 11.92 11.46 -2.82
C CYS A 29 12.34 10.36 -1.82
N MET A 30 11.79 9.14 -1.90
CA MET A 30 12.13 8.04 -0.98
C MET A 30 12.82 6.89 -1.70
N GLY A 31 14.03 6.56 -1.22
CA GLY A 31 14.78 5.39 -1.67
C GLY A 31 15.43 5.55 -3.03
N ARG A 32 15.89 4.42 -3.57
CA ARG A 32 16.54 4.33 -4.88
C ARG A 32 15.51 3.92 -5.94
N PHE A 33 15.96 3.68 -7.17
CA PHE A 33 15.12 3.37 -8.33
C PHE A 33 13.89 2.49 -8.04
N GLY A 34 14.04 1.35 -7.35
CA GLY A 34 12.91 0.45 -7.05
C GLY A 34 11.80 1.10 -6.23
N ASN A 35 12.13 1.82 -5.16
CA ASN A 35 11.15 2.54 -4.33
C ASN A 35 10.50 3.70 -5.11
N GLN A 36 11.27 4.37 -5.95
CA GLN A 36 10.77 5.46 -6.79
C GLN A 36 9.74 4.95 -7.80
N MET A 37 9.96 3.75 -8.36
CA MET A 37 9.00 3.12 -9.26
C MET A 37 7.71 2.70 -8.53
N GLU A 38 7.81 2.22 -7.30
CA GLU A 38 6.64 1.92 -6.46
C GLU A 38 5.81 3.18 -6.18
N GLN A 39 6.47 4.29 -5.83
CA GLN A 39 5.83 5.58 -5.64
C GLN A 39 5.19 6.10 -6.93
N PHE A 40 5.87 5.94 -8.08
CA PHE A 40 5.33 6.29 -9.39
C PHE A 40 4.04 5.53 -9.70
N LEU A 41 3.98 4.22 -9.48
CA LEU A 41 2.77 3.44 -9.72
C LEU A 41 1.60 3.93 -8.86
N GLY A 42 1.85 4.21 -7.57
CA GLY A 42 0.86 4.80 -6.67
C GLY A 42 0.38 6.18 -7.13
N ALA A 43 1.32 7.06 -7.49
CA ALA A 43 1.02 8.40 -8.01
C ALA A 43 0.27 8.36 -9.35
N PHE A 44 0.56 7.39 -10.21
CA PHE A 44 -0.13 7.18 -11.48
C PHE A 44 -1.58 6.77 -11.27
N ALA A 45 -1.83 5.79 -10.40
CA ALA A 45 -3.18 5.38 -10.03
C ALA A 45 -3.96 6.55 -9.38
N PHE A 46 -3.32 7.30 -8.49
CA PHE A 46 -3.88 8.48 -7.85
C PHE A 46 -4.27 9.57 -8.86
N ALA A 47 -3.35 9.98 -9.74
CA ALA A 47 -3.63 10.99 -10.77
C ALA A 47 -4.76 10.55 -11.72
N LYS A 48 -4.79 9.26 -12.07
CA LYS A 48 -5.87 8.65 -12.85
C LYS A 48 -7.21 8.73 -12.15
N SER A 49 -7.28 8.36 -10.87
CA SER A 49 -8.51 8.40 -10.07
C SER A 49 -9.07 9.82 -9.89
N LEU A 50 -8.20 10.84 -9.85
CA LEU A 50 -8.57 12.25 -9.80
C LEU A 50 -8.90 12.83 -11.18
N ASN A 51 -8.69 12.05 -12.25
CA ASN A 51 -8.77 12.50 -13.64
C ASN A 51 -7.89 13.75 -13.92
N ARG A 52 -6.69 13.82 -13.32
CA ARG A 52 -5.72 14.92 -13.49
C ARG A 52 -4.49 14.42 -14.23
N THR A 53 -3.94 15.21 -15.13
CA THR A 53 -2.74 14.83 -15.88
C THR A 53 -1.56 14.62 -14.93
N LEU A 54 -0.92 13.45 -14.97
CA LEU A 54 0.26 13.19 -14.15
C LEU A 54 1.48 13.83 -14.79
N VAL A 55 2.24 14.59 -13.99
CA VAL A 55 3.56 15.06 -14.41
C VAL A 55 4.58 14.03 -13.99
N LEU A 56 5.23 13.40 -14.95
CA LEU A 56 6.24 12.38 -14.74
C LEU A 56 7.49 13.03 -14.14
N PRO A 57 7.90 12.64 -12.91
CA PRO A 57 9.10 13.16 -12.31
C PRO A 57 10.34 12.53 -12.97
N PRO A 58 11.49 13.21 -12.94
CA PRO A 58 12.76 12.56 -13.21
C PRO A 58 13.03 11.47 -12.16
N ILE A 59 13.86 10.51 -12.54
CA ILE A 59 14.44 9.51 -11.66
C ILE A 59 15.57 10.16 -10.87
N ILE A 60 15.51 10.01 -9.55
CA ILE A 60 16.52 10.53 -8.63
C ILE A 60 17.64 9.49 -8.56
N ASN A 61 18.84 9.89 -9.02
CA ASN A 61 20.04 9.08 -8.96
C ASN A 61 21.00 9.60 -7.90
N TYR A 62 21.77 8.71 -7.27
CA TYR A 62 22.75 9.05 -6.23
C TYR A 62 24.14 8.57 -6.67
N PRO A 63 24.86 9.36 -7.50
CA PRO A 63 26.19 8.98 -7.94
C PRO A 63 27.16 8.84 -6.75
N PRO A 64 28.06 7.84 -6.75
CA PRO A 64 29.07 7.71 -5.71
C PRO A 64 29.93 8.98 -5.60
N GLY A 65 30.09 9.50 -4.38
CA GLY A 65 30.90 10.69 -4.12
C GLY A 65 30.23 12.03 -4.46
N ALA A 66 28.99 12.04 -4.96
CA ALA A 66 28.24 13.27 -5.17
C ALA A 66 27.60 13.78 -3.86
N GLU A 67 27.67 15.09 -3.62
CA GLU A 67 27.06 15.73 -2.45
C GLU A 67 25.52 15.85 -2.56
N GLU A 68 25.02 16.04 -3.79
CA GLU A 68 23.58 16.14 -4.09
C GLU A 68 23.14 15.02 -5.04
N ALA A 69 21.85 14.64 -4.94
CA ALA A 69 21.25 13.70 -5.90
C ALA A 69 21.11 14.33 -7.29
N GLY A 70 21.34 13.53 -8.33
CA GLY A 70 21.13 13.91 -9.72
C GLY A 70 19.74 13.55 -10.21
N MET A 71 19.23 14.29 -11.20
CA MET A 71 17.93 14.05 -11.83
C MET A 71 18.14 13.53 -13.24
N ILE A 72 17.63 12.34 -13.52
CA ILE A 72 17.66 11.72 -14.84
C ILE A 72 16.23 11.72 -15.38
N GLU A 73 16.03 12.27 -16.58
CA GLU A 73 14.69 12.41 -17.14
C GLU A 73 14.00 11.05 -17.30
N PHE A 74 12.69 11.03 -17.07
CA PHE A 74 11.89 9.80 -17.10
C PHE A 74 11.97 9.11 -18.48
N ASP A 75 12.02 9.90 -19.55
CA ASP A 75 12.12 9.46 -20.94
C ASP A 75 13.48 8.84 -21.32
N GLN A 76 14.48 8.89 -20.42
CA GLN A 76 15.74 8.18 -20.60
C GLN A 76 15.67 6.71 -20.15
N PHE A 77 14.71 6.35 -19.29
CA PHE A 77 14.49 4.97 -18.83
C PHE A 77 13.28 4.32 -19.50
N PHE A 78 12.23 5.11 -19.77
CA PHE A 78 10.94 4.59 -20.19
C PHE A 78 10.42 5.34 -21.41
N LEU A 79 9.75 4.59 -22.28
CA LEU A 79 8.97 5.19 -23.36
C LEU A 79 7.72 5.85 -22.76
N VAL A 80 7.54 7.14 -23.01
CA VAL A 80 6.35 7.89 -22.60
C VAL A 80 5.09 7.50 -23.39
N PRO A 81 5.13 7.28 -24.73
CA PRO A 81 3.91 7.01 -25.50
C PRO A 81 3.08 5.81 -25.02
N PRO A 82 3.68 4.67 -24.60
CA PRO A 82 2.92 3.57 -24.01
C PRO A 82 2.16 3.95 -22.73
N LEU A 83 2.78 4.72 -21.83
CA LEU A 83 2.14 5.16 -20.59
C LEU A 83 0.97 6.12 -20.87
N ALA A 84 1.12 6.98 -21.89
CA ALA A 84 0.11 7.96 -22.29
C ALA A 84 -1.20 7.31 -22.78
N GLN A 85 -1.15 6.02 -23.17
CA GLN A 85 -2.35 5.25 -23.53
C GLN A 85 -3.24 4.95 -22.30
N PHE A 86 -2.66 4.88 -21.09
CA PHE A 86 -3.38 4.49 -19.88
C PHE A 86 -3.95 5.66 -19.09
N HIS A 87 -3.28 6.80 -19.15
CA HIS A 87 -3.67 8.05 -18.50
C HIS A 87 -2.93 9.24 -19.10
N ARG A 88 -3.48 10.46 -18.95
CA ARG A 88 -2.81 11.68 -19.41
C ARG A 88 -1.55 11.92 -18.61
N ILE A 89 -0.44 12.09 -19.31
CA ILE A 89 0.87 12.35 -18.70
C ILE A 89 1.63 13.44 -19.47
N VAL A 90 2.54 14.11 -18.77
CA VAL A 90 3.50 15.05 -19.35
C VAL A 90 4.82 14.96 -18.59
N LEU A 91 5.95 15.19 -19.24
CA LEU A 91 7.24 15.21 -18.55
C LEU A 91 7.36 16.45 -17.66
N LEU A 92 8.07 16.34 -16.53
CA LEU A 92 8.30 17.47 -15.63
C LEU A 92 8.95 18.65 -16.34
N ARG A 93 9.96 18.42 -17.18
CA ARG A 93 10.61 19.45 -18.00
C ARG A 93 9.60 20.23 -18.84
N ASP A 94 8.75 19.52 -19.58
CA ASP A 94 7.80 20.13 -20.51
C ASP A 94 6.69 20.88 -19.75
N PHE A 95 6.26 20.33 -18.61
CA PHE A 95 5.35 21.01 -17.69
C PHE A 95 5.97 22.29 -17.13
N SER A 96 7.17 22.22 -16.56
CA SER A 96 7.83 23.35 -15.89
C SER A 96 8.13 24.51 -16.83
N HIS A 97 8.54 24.25 -18.07
CA HIS A 97 8.85 25.32 -19.03
C HIS A 97 7.64 25.80 -19.85
N GLY A 98 6.73 24.89 -20.23
CA GLY A 98 5.63 25.22 -21.14
C GLY A 98 4.31 25.56 -20.47
N ILE A 99 3.96 24.84 -19.39
CA ILE A 99 2.61 24.81 -18.82
C ILE A 99 2.58 25.61 -17.50
N ALA A 100 3.49 25.32 -16.58
CA ALA A 100 3.52 25.88 -15.24
C ALA A 100 3.51 27.42 -15.20
N PRO A 101 4.25 28.17 -16.05
CA PRO A 101 4.22 29.64 -16.02
C PRO A 101 2.84 30.24 -16.32
N LYS A 102 1.97 29.50 -17.02
CA LYS A 102 0.65 29.97 -17.44
C LYS A 102 -0.44 29.67 -16.41
N ILE A 103 -0.38 28.50 -15.78
CA ILE A 103 -1.47 27.99 -14.91
C ILE A 103 -1.07 27.84 -13.43
N TRP A 104 0.24 27.77 -13.14
CA TRP A 104 0.79 27.57 -11.80
C TRP A 104 1.99 28.52 -11.55
N PRO A 105 1.75 29.85 -11.60
CA PRO A 105 2.77 30.87 -11.38
C PRO A 105 3.28 30.85 -9.93
N MET A 106 4.44 31.47 -9.67
CA MET A 106 5.19 31.31 -8.41
C MET A 106 4.35 31.62 -7.17
N GLU A 107 3.53 32.66 -7.22
CA GLU A 107 2.66 33.12 -6.14
C GLU A 107 1.51 32.15 -5.80
N LYS A 108 1.28 31.12 -6.62
CA LYS A 108 0.26 30.07 -6.40
C LYS A 108 0.86 28.71 -6.05
N ARG A 109 2.19 28.60 -5.95
CA ARG A 109 2.86 27.32 -5.71
C ARG A 109 2.73 26.93 -4.24
N ARG A 110 1.73 26.10 -3.94
CA ARG A 110 1.54 25.49 -2.63
C ARG A 110 1.98 24.04 -2.64
N VAL A 111 2.63 23.60 -1.58
CA VAL A 111 2.96 22.19 -1.39
C VAL A 111 1.88 21.49 -0.59
N PHE A 112 1.62 20.22 -0.91
CA PHE A 112 0.68 19.37 -0.20
C PHE A 112 1.44 18.34 0.63
N CYS A 113 1.11 18.21 1.90
CA CYS A 113 1.61 17.13 2.75
C CYS A 113 0.50 16.63 3.70
N TRP A 114 0.76 15.49 4.36
CA TRP A 114 -0.24 14.87 5.23
C TRP A 114 -0.63 15.78 6.41
N SER A 115 0.38 16.21 7.17
CA SER A 115 0.28 17.07 8.33
C SER A 115 1.58 17.87 8.48
N PRO A 116 1.57 19.02 9.16
CA PRO A 116 2.80 19.75 9.42
C PRO A 116 3.75 18.94 10.32
N ARG A 117 5.05 19.05 10.08
CA ARG A 117 6.14 18.37 10.80
C ARG A 117 7.22 19.37 11.22
N PRO A 118 8.04 19.07 12.25
CA PRO A 118 9.21 19.87 12.62
C PRO A 118 10.21 19.98 11.46
N GLY A 119 10.84 21.15 11.31
CA GLY A 119 11.90 21.37 10.32
C GLY A 119 13.27 20.91 10.80
N LEU A 120 14.18 20.64 9.86
CA LEU A 120 15.56 20.21 10.14
C LEU A 120 16.38 21.33 10.82
N ALA A 121 16.19 22.58 10.39
CA ALA A 121 16.93 23.72 10.93
C ALA A 121 16.31 24.25 12.23
N ASN A 122 14.99 24.12 12.39
CA ASN A 122 14.27 24.57 13.57
C ASN A 122 13.06 23.68 13.85
N ALA A 123 13.17 22.87 14.90
CA ALA A 123 12.12 21.94 15.29
C ALA A 123 10.82 22.63 15.77
N SER A 124 10.87 23.91 16.13
CA SER A 124 9.69 24.68 16.54
C SER A 124 8.87 25.18 15.35
N LEU A 125 9.45 25.21 14.13
CA LEU A 125 8.74 25.61 12.93
C LEU A 125 8.07 24.38 12.31
N LEU A 126 6.74 24.30 12.43
CA LEU A 126 5.96 23.21 11.87
C LEU A 126 5.52 23.54 10.44
N GLY A 127 5.72 22.60 9.52
CA GLY A 127 5.32 22.75 8.11
C GLY A 127 5.58 21.49 7.29
N CYS A 128 5.39 21.53 5.98
CA CYS A 128 5.69 20.42 5.10
C CYS A 128 7.20 20.26 4.91
N HIS A 129 7.95 21.36 4.88
CA HIS A 129 9.42 21.36 4.71
C HIS A 129 9.85 20.59 3.45
N ALA A 130 9.16 20.85 2.34
CA ALA A 130 9.23 20.01 1.15
C ALA A 130 10.53 20.15 0.34
N THR A 131 11.36 21.14 0.67
CA THR A 131 12.65 21.43 0.03
C THR A 131 13.83 21.22 0.97
N GLU A 132 13.59 20.77 2.21
CA GLU A 132 14.65 20.56 3.18
C GLU A 132 15.35 19.20 2.97
N GLY A 133 16.69 19.22 2.90
CA GLY A 133 17.51 18.02 2.76
C GLY A 133 17.64 17.49 1.32
N ASN A 134 18.28 16.33 1.21
CA ASN A 134 18.55 15.62 -0.04
C ASN A 134 17.70 14.33 -0.06
N PRO A 135 16.88 14.06 -1.11
CA PRO A 135 16.85 14.70 -2.43
C PRO A 135 15.82 15.82 -2.62
N PHE A 136 15.07 16.18 -1.58
CA PHE A 136 13.97 17.16 -1.63
C PHE A 136 14.36 18.52 -2.24
N GLY A 137 15.40 19.15 -1.69
CA GLY A 137 15.89 20.45 -2.17
C GLY A 137 16.36 20.40 -3.63
N PRO A 138 17.31 19.51 -3.97
CA PRO A 138 17.78 19.34 -5.35
C PRO A 138 16.64 19.05 -6.34
N PHE A 139 15.67 18.21 -5.97
CA PHE A 139 14.55 17.86 -6.84
C PHE A 139 13.68 19.07 -7.19
N TRP A 140 13.22 19.83 -6.18
CA TRP A 140 12.35 20.98 -6.45
C TRP A 140 13.10 22.15 -7.09
N ARG A 141 14.41 22.27 -6.85
CA ARG A 141 15.29 23.19 -7.57
C ARG A 141 15.37 22.81 -9.06
N TYR A 142 15.56 21.54 -9.38
CA TYR A 142 15.53 21.02 -10.75
C TYR A 142 14.17 21.25 -11.43
N ALA A 143 13.08 21.06 -10.69
CA ALA A 143 11.72 21.34 -11.14
C ALA A 143 11.43 22.84 -11.36
N GLY A 144 12.33 23.74 -10.95
CA GLY A 144 12.14 25.19 -10.99
C GLY A 144 11.00 25.65 -10.08
N THR A 145 10.80 25.01 -8.92
CA THR A 145 9.65 25.21 -8.04
C THR A 145 10.06 25.73 -6.67
N HIS A 146 9.48 26.86 -6.27
CA HIS A 146 9.55 27.42 -4.92
C HIS A 146 8.14 27.50 -4.35
N PHE A 147 7.93 27.00 -3.13
CA PHE A 147 6.61 26.99 -2.51
C PHE A 147 6.40 28.24 -1.65
N VAL A 148 5.24 28.88 -1.80
CA VAL A 148 4.83 30.09 -1.07
C VAL A 148 3.75 29.79 -0.01
N GLY A 149 3.34 28.53 0.10
CA GLY A 149 2.35 28.10 1.06
C GLY A 149 2.23 26.58 1.11
N GLU A 150 1.43 26.11 2.05
CA GLU A 150 1.29 24.70 2.34
C GLU A 150 -0.19 24.34 2.50
N GLU A 151 -0.55 23.13 2.13
CA GLU A 151 -1.87 22.56 2.30
C GLU A 151 -1.76 21.18 2.94
N TYR A 152 -2.51 21.00 4.03
CA TYR A 152 -2.55 19.74 4.76
C TYR A 152 -3.81 18.98 4.36
N PHE A 153 -3.64 17.75 3.86
CA PHE A 153 -4.76 16.93 3.37
C PHE A 153 -5.11 15.73 4.26
N GLY A 154 -4.20 15.27 5.13
CA GLY A 154 -4.36 14.01 5.86
C GLY A 154 -5.68 13.93 6.64
N VAL A 155 -6.00 14.99 7.40
CA VAL A 155 -7.27 15.08 8.17
C VAL A 155 -8.46 15.42 7.28
N LYS A 156 -8.26 16.15 6.17
CA LYS A 156 -9.34 16.65 5.32
C LYS A 156 -9.93 15.58 4.38
N THR A 157 -9.09 14.66 3.91
CA THR A 157 -9.47 13.67 2.89
C THR A 157 -9.34 12.23 3.33
N GLY A 158 -8.78 11.97 4.52
CA GLY A 158 -8.41 10.61 4.94
C GLY A 158 -7.19 10.05 4.18
N GLY A 159 -6.50 10.89 3.41
CA GLY A 159 -5.31 10.52 2.65
C GLY A 159 -5.47 10.57 1.14
N PHE A 160 -4.65 9.76 0.44
CA PHE A 160 -4.54 9.72 -1.02
C PHE A 160 -5.06 8.40 -1.64
N ASP A 161 -5.69 7.53 -0.84
CA ASP A 161 -6.38 6.36 -1.37
C ASP A 161 -7.73 6.79 -1.98
N MET A 162 -7.83 6.65 -3.29
CA MET A 162 -8.97 7.11 -4.08
C MET A 162 -9.85 5.96 -4.59
N GLN A 163 -9.57 4.71 -4.19
CA GLN A 163 -10.36 3.53 -4.58
C GLN A 163 -11.65 3.41 -3.76
N ARG A 164 -12.65 4.22 -4.14
CA ARG A 164 -14.05 4.10 -3.68
C ARG A 164 -14.76 2.89 -4.35
N GLU A 165 -14.88 1.79 -3.60
CA GLU A 165 -15.87 0.69 -3.61
C GLU A 165 -16.24 -0.12 -4.90
N THR A 166 -16.50 0.47 -6.07
CA THR A 166 -17.38 -0.18 -7.08
C THR A 166 -16.77 -1.29 -7.98
N ILE A 167 -15.51 -1.17 -8.44
CA ILE A 167 -14.92 -2.15 -9.39
C ILE A 167 -14.52 -3.45 -8.68
N ARG A 168 -13.98 -3.32 -7.48
CA ARG A 168 -13.53 -4.44 -6.65
C ARG A 168 -14.71 -5.30 -6.18
N GLU A 169 -15.82 -4.67 -5.81
CA GLU A 169 -17.08 -5.35 -5.45
C GLU A 169 -17.71 -6.05 -6.66
N LYS A 170 -17.66 -5.42 -7.84
CA LYS A 170 -18.12 -6.05 -9.08
C LYS A 170 -17.31 -7.30 -9.42
N TRP A 171 -15.97 -7.23 -9.37
CA TRP A 171 -15.16 -8.42 -9.67
C TRP A 171 -15.42 -9.55 -8.67
N ALA A 172 -15.48 -9.24 -7.37
CA ALA A 172 -15.80 -10.22 -6.35
C ALA A 172 -17.21 -10.82 -6.57
N THR A 173 -18.18 -9.98 -6.92
CA THR A 173 -19.55 -10.41 -7.22
C THR A 173 -19.61 -11.30 -8.46
N ASP A 174 -18.96 -10.93 -9.55
CA ASP A 174 -18.98 -11.66 -10.81
C ASP A 174 -18.26 -13.02 -10.70
N ASN A 175 -17.24 -13.14 -9.83
CA ASN A 175 -16.42 -14.34 -9.71
C ASN A 175 -16.80 -15.25 -8.53
N PHE A 176 -17.29 -14.68 -7.43
CA PHE A 176 -17.60 -15.42 -6.19
C PHE A 176 -19.09 -15.36 -5.83
N GLY A 177 -19.82 -14.36 -6.31
CA GLY A 177 -21.20 -14.09 -5.97
C GLY A 177 -21.33 -13.00 -4.90
N HIS A 178 -22.37 -12.18 -5.01
CA HIS A 178 -22.61 -11.05 -4.11
C HIS A 178 -22.74 -11.49 -2.64
N GLY A 179 -22.02 -10.80 -1.74
CA GLY A 179 -22.12 -11.00 -0.29
C GLY A 179 -21.56 -12.33 0.24
N LYS A 180 -20.80 -13.08 -0.57
CA LYS A 180 -20.20 -14.33 -0.12
C LYS A 180 -18.80 -14.13 0.45
N ALA A 181 -18.53 -14.78 1.58
CA ALA A 181 -17.22 -14.75 2.21
C ALA A 181 -16.15 -15.47 1.36
N PHE A 182 -14.96 -14.89 1.31
CA PHE A 182 -13.79 -15.45 0.64
C PHE A 182 -12.50 -15.27 1.43
N VAL A 183 -11.59 -16.23 1.27
CA VAL A 183 -10.23 -16.18 1.81
C VAL A 183 -9.28 -15.63 0.73
N GLY A 184 -8.48 -14.63 1.05
CA GLY A 184 -7.39 -14.16 0.21
C GLY A 184 -6.06 -14.75 0.68
N ILE A 185 -5.20 -15.18 -0.24
CA ILE A 185 -3.85 -15.63 0.08
C ILE A 185 -2.84 -15.03 -0.90
N HIS A 186 -1.69 -14.61 -0.36
CA HIS A 186 -0.54 -14.16 -1.16
C HIS A 186 0.57 -15.20 -1.16
N LEU A 187 0.83 -15.80 -2.33
CA LEU A 187 1.90 -16.76 -2.55
C LEU A 187 3.09 -16.08 -3.22
N ARG A 188 4.12 -15.77 -2.42
CA ARG A 188 5.41 -15.27 -2.90
C ARG A 188 6.31 -16.47 -3.20
N ASN A 189 6.42 -16.86 -4.46
CA ASN A 189 7.13 -18.06 -4.92
C ASN A 189 7.88 -17.84 -6.25
N GLY A 190 8.31 -16.60 -6.50
CA GLY A 190 9.27 -16.25 -7.53
C GLY A 190 10.57 -17.05 -7.43
N ARG A 191 11.27 -17.24 -8.56
CA ARG A 191 12.55 -17.99 -8.58
C ARG A 191 13.64 -17.32 -7.74
N ASP A 192 13.63 -15.98 -7.69
CA ASP A 192 14.50 -15.17 -6.84
C ASP A 192 14.19 -15.37 -5.35
N TRP A 193 12.92 -15.62 -5.02
CA TRP A 193 12.46 -15.76 -3.64
C TRP A 193 12.97 -17.02 -2.95
N GLU A 194 13.02 -18.15 -3.67
CA GLU A 194 13.54 -19.42 -3.15
C GLU A 194 14.98 -19.25 -2.61
N ASN A 195 15.82 -18.50 -3.34
CA ASN A 195 17.20 -18.22 -2.92
C ASN A 195 17.26 -17.30 -1.68
N VAL A 196 16.37 -16.32 -1.59
CA VAL A 196 16.26 -15.43 -0.42
C VAL A 196 15.94 -16.24 0.83
N CYS A 197 14.95 -17.15 0.73
CA CYS A 197 14.52 -17.95 1.87
C CYS A 197 15.51 -19.08 2.21
N GLN A 198 16.36 -19.51 1.26
CA GLN A 198 17.41 -20.48 1.52
C GLN A 198 18.42 -19.99 2.57
N PHE A 199 18.70 -18.69 2.63
CA PHE A 199 19.58 -18.12 3.67
C PHE A 199 19.06 -18.37 5.10
N LEU A 200 17.76 -18.60 5.28
CA LEU A 200 17.17 -18.95 6.58
C LEU A 200 17.31 -20.44 6.94
N ARG A 201 17.68 -21.30 5.98
CA ARG A 201 17.91 -22.74 6.18
C ARG A 201 19.37 -23.05 6.53
N GLU A 202 20.29 -22.12 6.24
CA GLU A 202 21.71 -22.27 6.51
C GLU A 202 22.03 -21.70 7.90
N GLU A 203 22.11 -22.58 8.90
CA GLU A 203 22.24 -22.28 10.35
C GLU A 203 23.42 -21.36 10.77
N ASN A 204 24.26 -20.89 9.84
CA ASN A 204 25.54 -20.25 10.13
C ASN A 204 25.78 -18.87 9.49
N VAL A 205 24.81 -18.25 8.79
CA VAL A 205 25.11 -17.04 8.00
C VAL A 205 24.49 -15.75 8.53
N MET A 206 23.39 -15.76 9.28
CA MET A 206 22.88 -14.54 9.90
C MET A 206 22.33 -14.85 11.28
N GLY A 207 22.91 -14.21 12.30
CA GLY A 207 22.29 -14.18 13.62
C GLY A 207 20.86 -13.64 13.55
N LYS A 208 20.06 -13.97 14.57
CA LYS A 208 18.74 -13.39 14.88
C LYS A 208 18.53 -12.05 14.18
N GLY A 209 17.57 -11.99 13.26
CA GLY A 209 17.58 -10.92 12.27
C GLY A 209 16.31 -10.87 11.46
N GLN A 210 15.66 -9.71 11.56
CA GLN A 210 14.57 -9.31 10.68
C GLN A 210 15.02 -9.35 9.22
N LEU A 211 14.30 -10.11 8.40
CA LEU A 211 14.43 -10.11 6.94
C LEU A 211 13.26 -9.36 6.31
N PHE A 212 13.55 -8.31 5.54
CA PHE A 212 12.56 -7.49 4.86
C PHE A 212 11.39 -7.05 5.77
N ALA A 213 10.17 -7.54 5.51
CA ALA A 213 8.98 -7.17 6.27
C ALA A 213 8.66 -8.12 7.43
N SER A 214 9.52 -9.10 7.74
CA SER A 214 9.25 -10.16 8.74
C SER A 214 8.83 -9.66 10.11
N GLY A 215 9.26 -8.47 10.53
CA GLY A 215 8.82 -7.82 11.77
C GLY A 215 7.30 -7.65 11.87
N GLN A 216 6.58 -7.71 10.74
CA GLN A 216 5.11 -7.71 10.71
C GLN A 216 4.48 -8.96 11.35
N CYS A 217 5.20 -10.10 11.38
CA CYS A 217 4.74 -11.32 12.03
C CYS A 217 5.57 -11.67 13.27
N THR A 218 6.90 -11.56 13.20
CA THR A 218 7.79 -11.89 14.33
C THR A 218 7.67 -10.87 15.47
N GLY A 219 7.26 -9.64 15.15
CA GLY A 219 7.36 -8.49 16.06
C GLY A 219 8.76 -7.88 16.02
N PRO A 220 8.94 -6.59 16.38
CA PRO A 220 10.22 -5.90 16.24
C PRO A 220 11.39 -6.59 16.94
N GLU A 221 11.13 -7.23 18.09
CA GLU A 221 12.11 -7.91 18.93
C GLU A 221 11.96 -9.45 18.85
N GLU A 222 11.28 -9.96 17.81
CA GLU A 222 10.94 -11.38 17.64
C GLU A 222 10.08 -11.94 18.80
N GLU A 223 9.27 -11.11 19.44
CA GLU A 223 8.44 -11.48 20.58
C GLU A 223 7.37 -12.55 20.26
N ASN A 224 6.97 -12.67 18.99
CA ASN A 224 6.04 -13.70 18.53
C ASN A 224 6.75 -14.98 18.06
N GLY A 225 8.08 -15.01 18.14
CA GLY A 225 8.94 -16.13 17.74
C GLY A 225 9.93 -15.75 16.63
N PRO A 226 10.98 -16.57 16.44
CA PRO A 226 12.00 -16.34 15.42
C PRO A 226 11.44 -16.57 14.02
N LEU A 227 11.96 -15.83 13.04
CA LEU A 227 11.62 -16.04 11.62
C LEU A 227 12.08 -17.42 11.16
N THR A 228 11.17 -18.22 10.59
CA THR A 228 11.49 -19.55 10.06
C THR A 228 11.57 -19.55 8.54
N ALA A 229 12.30 -20.52 7.97
CA ALA A 229 12.34 -20.71 6.52
C ALA A 229 10.95 -21.03 5.94
N ASP A 230 10.10 -21.75 6.68
CA ASP A 230 8.74 -22.06 6.27
C ASP A 230 7.83 -20.81 6.24
N ALA A 231 8.05 -19.83 7.12
CA ALA A 231 7.33 -18.56 7.09
C ALA A 231 7.76 -17.66 5.91
N CYS A 232 8.93 -17.93 5.32
CA CYS A 232 9.45 -17.26 4.14
C CYS A 232 9.02 -17.95 2.83
N ASP A 233 9.24 -19.27 2.74
CA ASP A 233 8.96 -20.13 1.58
C ASP A 233 8.22 -21.40 2.02
N PRO A 234 6.89 -21.31 2.24
CA PRO A 234 6.10 -22.39 2.80
C PRO A 234 5.91 -23.55 1.82
N SER A 235 5.91 -24.77 2.37
CA SER A 235 5.60 -25.97 1.60
C SER A 235 4.14 -25.98 1.13
N MET A 236 3.85 -26.80 0.12
CA MET A 236 2.47 -26.96 -0.35
C MET A 236 1.54 -27.48 0.74
N ASP A 237 2.01 -28.36 1.63
CA ASP A 237 1.16 -28.91 2.69
C ASP A 237 0.74 -27.82 3.68
N ILE A 238 1.65 -26.91 4.05
CA ILE A 238 1.35 -25.74 4.88
C ILE A 238 0.30 -24.85 4.20
N ILE A 239 0.52 -24.51 2.92
CA ILE A 239 -0.41 -23.68 2.14
C ILE A 239 -1.80 -24.31 2.10
N LEU A 240 -1.89 -25.63 1.84
CA LEU A 240 -3.16 -26.33 1.70
C LEU A 240 -3.93 -26.39 3.03
N GLU A 241 -3.27 -26.75 4.13
CA GLU A 241 -3.92 -26.87 5.43
C GLU A 241 -4.36 -25.51 6.00
N GLU A 242 -3.57 -24.44 5.83
CA GLU A 242 -3.96 -23.11 6.29
C GLU A 242 -5.13 -22.53 5.49
N VAL A 243 -5.10 -22.67 4.15
CA VAL A 243 -6.22 -22.25 3.31
C VAL A 243 -7.48 -23.02 3.71
N ARG A 244 -7.37 -24.34 3.88
CA ARG A 244 -8.51 -25.18 4.32
C ARG A 244 -9.04 -24.71 5.67
N PHE A 245 -8.18 -24.52 6.65
CA PHE A 245 -8.55 -24.09 7.99
C PHE A 245 -9.41 -22.82 7.95
N HIS A 246 -8.96 -21.79 7.23
CA HIS A 246 -9.68 -20.53 7.15
C HIS A 246 -10.94 -20.61 6.30
N VAL A 247 -10.96 -21.42 5.24
CA VAL A 247 -12.18 -21.70 4.46
C VAL A 247 -13.25 -22.35 5.33
N VAL A 248 -12.89 -23.33 6.15
CA VAL A 248 -13.82 -24.00 7.06
C VAL A 248 -14.29 -23.05 8.16
N ARG A 249 -13.36 -22.33 8.79
CA ARG A 249 -13.66 -21.38 9.87
C ARG A 249 -14.69 -20.33 9.47
N LEU A 250 -14.59 -19.82 8.23
CA LEU A 250 -15.46 -18.75 7.73
C LEU A 250 -16.67 -19.28 6.97
N SER A 251 -16.79 -20.60 6.77
CA SER A 251 -17.71 -21.18 5.77
C SER A 251 -17.57 -20.48 4.40
N ALA A 252 -16.33 -20.13 4.02
CA ALA A 252 -16.06 -19.36 2.82
C ALA A 252 -16.41 -20.16 1.57
N SER A 253 -16.99 -19.49 0.59
CA SER A 253 -17.37 -20.11 -0.68
C SER A 253 -16.32 -19.91 -1.78
N ALA A 254 -15.28 -19.12 -1.50
CA ALA A 254 -14.24 -18.82 -2.45
C ALA A 254 -12.87 -18.61 -1.81
N VAL A 255 -11.84 -18.82 -2.62
CA VAL A 255 -10.44 -18.49 -2.33
C VAL A 255 -9.89 -17.66 -3.48
N PHE A 256 -9.37 -16.48 -3.15
CA PHE A 256 -8.61 -15.64 -4.05
C PHE A 256 -7.10 -15.84 -3.81
N VAL A 257 -6.36 -16.11 -4.88
CA VAL A 257 -4.91 -16.29 -4.82
C VAL A 257 -4.22 -15.20 -5.63
N ALA A 258 -3.31 -14.46 -4.98
CA ALA A 258 -2.35 -13.59 -5.62
C ALA A 258 -0.97 -14.26 -5.61
N SER A 259 -0.24 -14.22 -6.71
CA SER A 259 1.12 -14.76 -6.78
C SER A 259 1.98 -14.05 -7.80
N ASP A 260 3.27 -13.95 -7.50
CA ASP A 260 4.30 -13.42 -8.39
C ASP A 260 4.77 -14.42 -9.46
N ARG A 261 4.51 -15.73 -9.30
CA ARG A 261 4.88 -16.75 -10.31
C ARG A 261 3.78 -17.77 -10.55
N ASP A 262 3.48 -18.60 -9.57
CA ASP A 262 2.50 -19.67 -9.71
C ASP A 262 1.51 -19.71 -8.55
N HIS A 263 0.24 -19.56 -8.94
CA HIS A 263 -0.91 -19.40 -8.08
C HIS A 263 -1.41 -20.71 -7.47
N ARG A 264 -0.88 -21.88 -7.89
CA ARG A 264 -1.23 -23.19 -7.32
C ARG A 264 -2.75 -23.49 -7.29
N LEU A 265 -3.51 -22.91 -8.22
CA LEU A 265 -4.98 -22.96 -8.21
C LEU A 265 -5.52 -24.40 -8.26
N ALA A 266 -4.89 -25.26 -9.07
CA ALA A 266 -5.30 -26.65 -9.22
C ALA A 266 -5.08 -27.46 -7.94
N GLN A 267 -3.93 -27.29 -7.30
CA GLN A 267 -3.60 -27.98 -6.05
C GLN A 267 -4.54 -27.55 -4.92
N ILE A 268 -4.75 -26.23 -4.76
CA ILE A 268 -5.65 -25.68 -3.74
C ILE A 268 -7.09 -26.15 -4.01
N GLY A 269 -7.57 -26.05 -5.25
CA GLY A 269 -8.91 -26.49 -5.64
C GLY A 269 -9.14 -27.98 -5.41
N ALA A 270 -8.19 -28.83 -5.81
CA ALA A 270 -8.29 -30.27 -5.64
C ALA A 270 -8.27 -30.70 -4.17
N HIS A 271 -7.46 -30.02 -3.33
CA HIS A 271 -7.45 -30.28 -1.89
C HIS A 271 -8.79 -29.89 -1.25
N LEU A 272 -9.29 -28.67 -1.50
CA LEU A 272 -10.56 -28.18 -0.95
C LEU A 272 -11.76 -29.03 -1.39
N ALA A 273 -11.79 -29.49 -2.64
CA ALA A 273 -12.84 -30.38 -3.12
C ALA A 273 -12.90 -31.74 -2.39
N LYS A 274 -11.77 -32.20 -1.85
CA LYS A 274 -11.70 -33.44 -1.05
C LYS A 274 -11.93 -33.19 0.44
N SER A 275 -11.64 -31.98 0.92
CA SER A 275 -11.47 -31.69 2.34
C SER A 275 -12.59 -30.81 2.94
N VAL A 276 -13.43 -30.22 2.09
CA VAL A 276 -14.56 -29.36 2.45
C VAL A 276 -15.87 -29.92 1.87
N ARG A 277 -16.98 -29.81 2.61
CA ARG A 277 -18.27 -30.43 2.27
C ARG A 277 -19.13 -29.61 1.29
N TRP A 278 -18.74 -28.39 0.97
CA TRP A 278 -19.45 -27.48 0.07
C TRP A 278 -18.53 -27.05 -1.08
N PRO A 279 -19.08 -26.64 -2.24
CA PRO A 279 -18.27 -26.18 -3.36
C PRO A 279 -17.53 -24.88 -3.00
N VAL A 280 -16.23 -24.85 -3.28
CA VAL A 280 -15.37 -23.67 -3.08
C VAL A 280 -14.74 -23.27 -4.41
N THR A 281 -14.91 -22.00 -4.78
CA THR A 281 -14.37 -21.45 -6.04
C THR A 281 -12.97 -20.88 -5.80
N VAL A 282 -11.96 -21.35 -6.54
CA VAL A 282 -10.58 -20.86 -6.41
C VAL A 282 -10.20 -20.06 -7.64
N ARG A 283 -9.80 -18.79 -7.49
CA ARG A 283 -9.50 -17.87 -8.60
C ARG A 283 -8.28 -17.01 -8.31
N SER A 284 -7.68 -16.48 -9.38
CA SER A 284 -6.75 -15.36 -9.34
C SER A 284 -7.18 -14.26 -10.32
N ALA A 285 -6.62 -13.05 -10.18
CA ALA A 285 -6.88 -11.94 -11.10
C ALA A 285 -6.09 -12.06 -12.42
N GLY A 286 -5.35 -13.16 -12.63
CA GLY A 286 -4.40 -13.33 -13.73
C GLY A 286 -2.99 -12.84 -13.38
N ARG A 287 -2.04 -13.00 -14.30
CA ARG A 287 -0.66 -12.50 -14.11
C ARG A 287 -0.63 -10.97 -14.25
N GLU A 288 0.24 -10.31 -13.49
CA GLU A 288 0.59 -8.88 -13.61
C GLU A 288 -0.49 -7.86 -13.23
N ASN A 289 -1.51 -8.22 -12.45
CA ASN A 289 -2.54 -7.28 -11.98
C ASN A 289 -2.38 -6.89 -10.50
N VAL A 290 -1.17 -6.43 -10.15
CA VAL A 290 -0.77 -6.04 -8.79
C VAL A 290 -1.78 -5.12 -8.08
N PRO A 291 -2.32 -4.05 -8.70
CA PRO A 291 -3.30 -3.19 -8.03
C PRO A 291 -4.60 -3.94 -7.67
N MET A 292 -5.05 -4.85 -8.54
CA MET A 292 -6.25 -5.66 -8.28
C MET A 292 -5.98 -6.71 -7.20
N ASP A 293 -4.80 -7.34 -7.23
CA ASP A 293 -4.38 -8.28 -6.19
C ASP A 293 -4.37 -7.60 -4.81
N LEU A 294 -3.70 -6.45 -4.69
CA LEU A 294 -3.68 -5.68 -3.44
C LEU A 294 -5.09 -5.31 -2.98
N ALA A 295 -5.95 -4.84 -3.89
CA ALA A 295 -7.32 -4.46 -3.57
C ALA A 295 -8.16 -5.66 -3.10
N LEU A 296 -8.12 -6.79 -3.80
CA LEU A 296 -8.89 -8.00 -3.47
C LEU A 296 -8.41 -8.66 -2.18
N LEU A 297 -7.10 -8.72 -1.95
CA LEU A 297 -6.55 -9.18 -0.67
C LEU A 297 -6.93 -8.24 0.47
N GLY A 298 -6.96 -6.92 0.23
CA GLY A 298 -7.44 -5.92 1.18
C GLY A 298 -8.93 -6.07 1.53
N MET A 299 -9.74 -6.62 0.63
CA MET A 299 -11.17 -6.85 0.83
C MET A 299 -11.55 -8.19 1.44
N ALA A 300 -10.68 -9.21 1.35
CA ALA A 300 -10.99 -10.57 1.78
C ALA A 300 -11.52 -10.62 3.22
N ASP A 301 -12.42 -11.54 3.53
CA ASP A 301 -12.90 -11.74 4.91
C ASP A 301 -11.75 -12.20 5.81
N HIS A 302 -10.84 -12.98 5.24
CA HIS A 302 -9.56 -13.30 5.86
C HIS A 302 -8.42 -13.27 4.85
N PHE A 303 -7.29 -12.70 5.25
CA PHE A 303 -6.08 -12.64 4.42
C PHE A 303 -4.95 -13.45 5.05
N ILE A 304 -4.44 -14.41 4.29
CA ILE A 304 -3.27 -15.21 4.64
C ILE A 304 -2.05 -14.59 3.93
N ALA A 305 -1.16 -13.98 4.72
CA ALA A 305 0.00 -13.25 4.26
C ALA A 305 1.28 -14.10 4.23
N ASN A 306 2.19 -13.78 3.32
CA ASN A 306 3.59 -14.18 3.46
C ASN A 306 4.32 -13.18 4.40
N CYS A 307 4.95 -13.67 5.47
CA CYS A 307 5.53 -12.82 6.52
C CYS A 307 6.72 -11.98 6.05
N VAL A 308 7.55 -12.49 5.15
CA VAL A 308 8.77 -11.78 4.72
C VAL A 308 8.47 -10.74 3.62
N SER A 309 7.39 -10.94 2.85
CA SER A 309 7.05 -10.10 1.71
C SER A 309 6.54 -8.70 2.10
N THR A 310 7.18 -7.68 1.54
CA THR A 310 6.73 -6.28 1.61
C THR A 310 5.40 -6.03 0.87
N PHE A 311 5.08 -6.85 -0.13
CA PHE A 311 3.78 -6.83 -0.82
C PHE A 311 2.66 -7.24 0.13
N SER A 312 2.84 -8.35 0.87
CA SER A 312 1.89 -8.73 1.92
C SER A 312 1.76 -7.62 2.96
N ALA A 313 2.89 -7.01 3.33
CA ALA A 313 2.93 -5.96 4.34
C ALA A 313 2.10 -4.72 3.95
N PHE A 314 2.00 -4.41 2.65
CA PHE A 314 1.09 -3.38 2.16
C PHE A 314 -0.37 -3.69 2.52
N VAL A 315 -0.82 -4.91 2.21
CA VAL A 315 -2.18 -5.37 2.48
C VAL A 315 -2.43 -5.50 3.99
N VAL A 316 -1.48 -6.05 4.75
CA VAL A 316 -1.57 -6.15 6.21
C VAL A 316 -1.79 -4.76 6.82
N ARG A 317 -1.00 -3.75 6.42
CA ARG A 317 -1.17 -2.37 6.92
C ARG A 317 -2.50 -1.76 6.49
N GLN A 318 -2.93 -1.96 5.25
CA GLN A 318 -4.23 -1.49 4.78
C GLN A 318 -5.37 -2.09 5.63
N ARG A 319 -5.29 -3.38 5.96
CA ARG A 319 -6.31 -4.07 6.76
C ARG A 319 -6.26 -3.65 8.22
N HIS A 320 -5.08 -3.45 8.77
CA HIS A 320 -4.90 -3.09 10.17
C HIS A 320 -5.25 -1.61 10.47
N PHE A 321 -4.90 -0.69 9.58
CA PHE A 321 -5.06 0.75 9.78
C PHE A 321 -6.12 1.42 8.88
N GLY A 322 -6.81 0.64 8.05
CA GLY A 322 -7.88 1.15 7.18
C GLY A 322 -9.15 1.52 7.93
N ASP A 323 -10.07 2.22 7.26
CA ASP A 323 -11.34 2.72 7.82
C ASP A 323 -12.14 1.64 8.56
N GLU A 324 -12.44 1.87 9.84
CA GLU A 324 -13.16 0.94 10.73
C GLU A 324 -14.53 0.51 10.20
N GLN A 325 -15.23 1.35 9.42
CA GLN A 325 -16.52 0.98 8.82
C GLN A 325 -16.37 -0.08 7.72
N ILE A 326 -15.20 -0.12 7.06
CA ILE A 326 -14.84 -1.07 5.98
C ILE A 326 -14.14 -2.31 6.55
N GLN A 327 -13.46 -2.20 7.70
CA GLN A 327 -12.65 -3.27 8.31
C GLN A 327 -13.39 -4.19 9.30
N ARG A 328 -14.67 -3.91 9.63
CA ARG A 328 -15.47 -4.75 10.53
C ARG A 328 -15.45 -6.22 10.06
N HIS A 329 -14.90 -7.11 10.88
CA HIS A 329 -14.80 -8.58 10.71
C HIS A 329 -13.69 -9.10 9.79
N ARG A 330 -12.72 -8.27 9.40
CA ARG A 330 -11.57 -8.72 8.59
C ARG A 330 -10.42 -9.17 9.48
N SER A 331 -9.83 -10.33 9.21
CA SER A 331 -8.67 -10.85 9.97
C SER A 331 -7.47 -11.14 9.07
N VAL A 332 -6.28 -11.24 9.67
CA VAL A 332 -5.02 -11.56 8.98
C VAL A 332 -4.30 -12.69 9.71
N SER A 333 -3.72 -13.63 8.97
CA SER A 333 -2.76 -14.62 9.47
C SER A 333 -1.52 -14.63 8.58
N PHE A 334 -0.48 -15.33 9.02
CA PHE A 334 0.77 -15.47 8.27
C PHE A 334 1.09 -16.95 8.08
N LEU A 335 1.49 -17.31 6.86
CA LEU A 335 1.89 -18.68 6.51
C LEU A 335 2.99 -19.17 7.45
N ALA A 336 2.81 -20.38 7.98
CA ALA A 336 3.69 -21.05 8.94
C ALA A 336 3.97 -20.24 10.22
N PHE A 337 3.11 -19.25 10.55
CA PHE A 337 3.31 -18.38 11.71
C PHE A 337 1.99 -18.09 12.45
N PRO A 338 1.34 -19.13 13.01
CA PRO A 338 -0.01 -19.03 13.57
C PRO A 338 -0.09 -18.16 14.83
N ASN A 339 1.01 -17.99 15.57
CA ASN A 339 1.08 -17.18 16.78
C ASN A 339 0.95 -15.67 16.52
N ALA A 340 1.14 -15.22 15.28
CA ALA A 340 1.00 -13.82 14.87
C ALA A 340 -0.36 -13.53 14.22
N ALA A 341 -1.35 -14.40 14.37
CA ALA A 341 -2.69 -14.16 13.85
C ALA A 341 -3.28 -12.90 14.48
N MET A 342 -3.70 -11.96 13.63
CA MET A 342 -4.33 -10.71 14.04
C MET A 342 -5.85 -10.84 13.84
N GLU A 343 -6.59 -10.97 14.95
CA GLU A 343 -8.03 -10.73 14.96
C GLU A 343 -8.28 -9.23 15.18
N LEU A 344 -8.81 -8.55 14.16
CA LEU A 344 -9.20 -7.15 14.28
C LEU A 344 -10.56 -7.10 15.00
N LEU A 345 -10.53 -7.04 16.34
CA LEU A 345 -11.72 -6.73 17.12
C LEU A 345 -12.07 -5.23 16.95
N PRO A 346 -13.36 -4.87 16.90
CA PRO A 346 -13.76 -3.47 16.84
C PRO A 346 -13.25 -2.74 18.09
N GLY A 347 -12.33 -1.79 17.90
CA GLY A 347 -11.72 -1.00 18.98
C GLY A 347 -10.19 -1.06 19.10
N GLY A 348 -9.46 -1.55 18.08
CA GLY A 348 -8.01 -1.34 17.97
C GLY A 348 -7.14 -1.98 19.06
N ARG A 349 -7.68 -2.94 19.84
CA ARG A 349 -6.89 -3.74 20.80
C ARG A 349 -6.70 -5.15 20.27
N THR A 350 -5.44 -5.54 20.14
CA THR A 350 -5.00 -6.94 20.07
C THR A 350 -5.15 -7.56 21.47
N ASN A 351 -5.63 -8.80 21.56
CA ASN A 351 -5.62 -9.56 22.82
C ASN A 351 -4.18 -9.96 23.15
N GLY A 352 -3.40 -9.03 23.70
CA GLY A 352 -2.19 -9.33 24.46
C GLY A 352 -2.58 -9.62 25.91
N ASN A 353 -2.24 -10.82 26.38
CA ASN A 353 -2.44 -11.32 27.75
C ASN A 353 -2.37 -10.25 28.86
N GLU A 354 -3.52 -9.81 29.38
CA GLU A 354 -3.62 -9.36 30.77
C GLU A 354 -3.54 -10.60 31.67
N LYS A 355 -2.34 -10.92 32.17
CA LYS A 355 -2.23 -11.77 33.36
C LYS A 355 -2.44 -10.89 34.59
N ALA A 356 -3.55 -11.17 35.26
CA ALA A 356 -3.96 -10.63 36.53
C ALA A 356 -2.80 -10.60 37.56
N GLU A 357 -2.55 -9.42 38.12
CA GLU A 357 -1.93 -9.29 39.43
C GLU A 357 -2.79 -10.04 40.45
N THR A 358 -2.25 -11.13 41.00
CA THR A 358 -2.79 -11.73 42.21
C THR A 358 -1.79 -11.49 43.33
N LYS A 359 -2.12 -10.53 44.19
CA LYS A 359 -1.55 -10.41 45.53
C LYS A 359 -1.73 -11.74 46.24
N ASN A 360 -0.66 -12.33 46.78
CA ASN A 360 -0.79 -13.25 47.90
C ASN A 360 0.21 -12.85 48.98
N ALA A 361 -0.36 -12.53 50.13
CA ALA A 361 0.31 -12.44 51.39
C ALA A 361 0.73 -13.84 51.84
N GLU A 362 1.98 -14.01 52.22
CA GLU A 362 2.42 -15.15 53.02
C GLU A 362 2.77 -14.64 54.41
N GLY A 363 1.93 -15.03 55.36
CA GLY A 363 2.24 -15.09 56.77
C GLY A 363 2.23 -16.55 57.22
N ASN A 364 2.98 -16.78 58.29
CA ASN A 364 3.15 -17.97 59.13
C ASN A 364 4.17 -19.00 58.63
N ASP A 365 5.31 -19.16 59.30
CA ASP A 365 5.58 -19.69 60.65
C ASP A 365 5.66 -21.23 60.71
N GLU A 366 6.80 -21.66 61.30
CA GLU A 366 7.08 -22.92 62.01
C GLU A 366 6.96 -24.28 61.29
N LEU A 367 8.12 -24.88 60.97
CA LEU A 367 8.75 -25.99 61.75
C LEU A 367 10.12 -26.39 61.19
#